data_AF-A0A5M1DPT4-F1
#
_entry.id   AF-A0A5M1DPT4-F1
#
_cell.length_a   1.000
_cell.length_b   1.000
_cell.length_c   1.000
_cell.angle_alpha   90.00
_cell.angle_beta   90.00
_cell.angle_gamma   90.00
#
_symmetry.space_group_name_H-M   'P 1'
#
loop_
_entity.id
_entity.type
_entity.pdbx_description
1 polymer ?
#
loop_
_entity_poly.entity_id
_entity_poly.type
_entity_poly.pdbx_seq_one_letter_code
_entity_poly.pdbx_strand_id
1 'polypeptide(L)'
;KNDDNFEDSKFTWLYHKTFCYDSKLEREFLEFIESRKDDIDKMFSQWFIIRNEGFKEFKIYDNRVNEVTYAMGFEPDFIFFGKRLSERNDKFLSIQCFMETKGEHLAPKDSWKEDFLAMLKGKKINTDTNQILTLESLPFFINKDISKNQTFIDEFDGFLNK
;
A
#
# COMPACT_ATOMS: atom_id res chain seq x y z
N LYS A 1 19.87 -20.33 19.83
CA LYS A 1 19.85 -20.48 18.36
C LYS A 1 18.39 -20.62 17.98
N ASN A 2 17.71 -19.48 17.79
CA ASN A 2 16.40 -19.51 17.14
C ASN A 2 16.71 -19.26 15.67
N ASP A 3 16.65 -20.34 14.89
CA ASP A 3 16.58 -20.24 13.43
C ASP A 3 15.19 -19.69 13.11
N ASP A 4 15.02 -18.37 13.21
CA ASP A 4 13.94 -17.71 12.51
C ASP A 4 14.28 -17.84 11.01
N ASN A 5 13.47 -18.61 10.29
CA ASN A 5 13.64 -18.86 8.86
C ASN A 5 13.42 -17.56 8.08
N PHE A 6 14.45 -16.72 8.02
CA PHE A 6 14.52 -15.60 7.10
C PHE A 6 14.67 -16.16 5.68
N GLU A 7 13.59 -16.14 4.91
CA GLU A 7 13.66 -16.41 3.48
C GLU A 7 13.87 -15.08 2.73
N ASP A 8 14.84 -15.06 1.81
CA ASP A 8 14.93 -13.98 0.84
C ASP A 8 13.68 -14.02 -0.05
N SER A 9 12.97 -12.90 -0.10
CA SER A 9 11.78 -12.76 -0.95
C SER A 9 12.09 -13.07 -2.41
N LYS A 10 11.26 -13.92 -3.02
CA LYS A 10 11.26 -14.15 -4.48
C LYS A 10 10.78 -12.94 -5.30
N PHE A 11 10.15 -11.96 -4.66
CA PHE A 11 9.53 -10.81 -5.32
C PHE A 11 10.60 -9.75 -5.65
N THR A 12 10.83 -9.50 -6.95
CA THR A 12 11.88 -8.57 -7.41
C THR A 12 11.54 -7.10 -7.15
N TRP A 13 10.25 -6.78 -7.03
CA TRP A 13 9.69 -5.45 -6.79
C TRP A 13 9.52 -5.11 -5.29
N LEU A 14 9.75 -6.07 -4.39
CA LEU A 14 9.69 -5.83 -2.95
C LEU A 14 11.05 -5.30 -2.47
N TYR A 15 11.07 -4.08 -1.92
CA TYR A 15 12.32 -3.40 -1.57
C TYR A 15 13.01 -4.02 -0.35
N HIS A 16 12.24 -4.38 0.68
CA HIS A 16 12.76 -5.07 1.86
C HIS A 16 12.49 -6.57 1.74
N LYS A 17 13.53 -7.34 1.39
CA LYS A 17 13.41 -8.76 0.99
C LYS A 17 13.46 -9.74 2.15
N THR A 18 13.94 -9.30 3.31
CA THR A 18 14.06 -10.12 4.50
C THR A 18 12.81 -9.89 5.35
N PHE A 19 11.95 -10.90 5.47
CA PHE A 19 10.79 -10.83 6.37
C PHE A 19 10.44 -12.21 6.91
N CYS A 20 9.88 -12.22 8.12
CA CYS A 20 9.22 -13.39 8.67
C CYS A 20 7.77 -13.40 8.14
N TYR A 21 7.28 -14.53 7.62
CA TYR A 21 5.88 -14.68 7.22
C TYR A 21 4.99 -14.74 8.47
N ASP A 22 4.89 -13.63 9.21
CA ASP A 22 4.12 -13.56 10.46
C ASP A 22 2.61 -13.77 10.24
N SER A 23 2.13 -13.61 9.00
CA SER A 23 0.73 -13.86 8.64
C SER A 23 0.60 -14.49 7.25
N LYS A 24 -0.22 -15.55 7.14
CA LYS A 24 -0.59 -16.16 5.85
C LYS A 24 -1.26 -15.15 4.91
N LEU A 25 -1.96 -14.15 5.47
CA LEU A 25 -2.66 -13.11 4.73
C LEU A 25 -1.71 -12.17 3.98
N GLU A 26 -0.60 -11.77 4.62
CA GLU A 26 0.41 -10.95 3.97
C GLU A 26 1.04 -11.68 2.79
N ARG A 27 1.28 -12.99 2.93
CA ARG A 27 1.78 -13.81 1.82
C ARG A 27 0.80 -13.81 0.65
N GLU A 28 -0.49 -13.98 0.90
CA GLU A 28 -1.50 -14.00 -0.16
C GLU A 28 -1.65 -12.63 -0.81
N PHE A 29 -1.51 -11.54 -0.06
CA PHE A 29 -1.41 -10.19 -0.62
C PHE A 29 -0.21 -10.06 -1.57
N LEU A 30 0.98 -10.51 -1.16
CA LEU A 30 2.17 -10.46 -2.01
C LEU A 30 2.03 -11.36 -3.26
N GLU A 31 1.43 -12.54 -3.12
CA GLU A 31 1.11 -13.42 -4.25
C GLU A 31 0.06 -12.81 -5.19
N PHE A 32 -0.93 -12.09 -4.66
CA PHE A 32 -1.86 -11.31 -5.46
C PHE A 32 -1.13 -10.24 -6.28
N ILE A 33 -0.26 -9.43 -5.65
CA ILE A 33 0.52 -8.41 -6.37
C ILE A 33 1.41 -9.04 -7.44
N GLU A 34 2.08 -10.16 -7.13
CA GLU A 34 2.89 -10.89 -8.11
C GLU A 34 2.04 -11.36 -9.30
N SER A 35 0.82 -11.85 -9.05
CA SER A 35 -0.10 -12.25 -10.13
C SER A 35 -0.56 -11.08 -11.01
N ARG A 36 -0.53 -9.85 -10.48
CA ARG A 36 -0.88 -8.61 -11.19
C ARG A 36 0.35 -7.85 -11.71
N LYS A 37 1.56 -8.38 -11.52
CA LYS A 37 2.82 -7.71 -11.86
C LYS A 37 2.84 -7.21 -13.30
N ASP A 38 2.43 -8.04 -14.26
CA ASP A 38 2.40 -7.69 -15.67
C ASP A 38 1.39 -6.57 -15.98
N ASP A 39 0.30 -6.47 -15.21
CA ASP A 39 -0.68 -5.38 -15.37
C ASP A 39 -0.16 -4.07 -14.78
N ILE A 40 0.57 -4.14 -13.67
CA ILE A 40 1.28 -2.98 -13.09
C ILE A 40 2.36 -2.49 -14.07
N ASP A 41 3.16 -3.40 -14.64
CA ASP A 41 4.23 -3.07 -15.58
C ASP A 41 3.71 -2.38 -16.86
N LYS A 42 2.46 -2.66 -17.27
CA LYS A 42 1.81 -1.97 -18.40
C LYS A 42 1.40 -0.53 -18.09
N MET A 43 1.33 -0.15 -16.81
CA MET A 43 0.88 1.18 -16.37
C MET A 43 2.02 2.01 -15.80
N PHE A 44 3.01 1.37 -15.17
CA PHE A 44 4.10 2.03 -14.46
C PHE A 44 5.45 1.70 -15.09
N SER A 45 6.22 2.74 -15.40
CA SER A 45 7.58 2.60 -15.97
C SER A 45 8.60 2.18 -14.91
N GLN A 46 8.34 2.54 -13.65
CA GLN A 46 9.09 2.13 -12.47
C GLN A 46 8.11 2.01 -11.31
N TRP A 47 8.22 0.95 -10.54
CA TRP A 47 7.47 0.79 -9.31
C TRP A 47 8.16 -0.19 -8.36
N PHE A 48 7.84 -0.07 -7.09
CA PHE A 48 8.21 -1.03 -6.05
C PHE A 48 7.26 -0.90 -4.86
N ILE A 49 7.27 -1.90 -4.00
CA ILE A 49 6.52 -1.88 -2.74
C ILE A 49 7.49 -1.95 -1.58
N ILE A 50 7.23 -1.15 -0.55
CA ILE A 50 7.85 -1.26 0.76
C ILE A 50 6.84 -1.95 1.70
N ARG A 51 7.27 -3.02 2.35
CA ARG A 51 6.58 -3.56 3.53
C ARG A 51 7.06 -2.80 4.75
N ASN A 52 6.14 -2.28 5.55
CA ASN A 52 6.45 -1.48 6.72
C ASN A 52 6.39 -2.33 8.00
N GLU A 53 7.55 -2.70 8.53
CA GLU A 53 7.67 -3.44 9.80
C GLU A 53 7.65 -2.50 11.03
N GLY A 54 6.73 -1.53 11.06
CA GLY A 54 6.63 -0.58 12.17
C GLY A 54 7.69 0.53 12.15
N PHE A 55 8.21 0.88 10.97
CA PHE A 55 9.07 2.04 10.80
C PHE A 55 8.24 3.31 11.00
N LYS A 56 8.53 4.03 12.08
CA LYS A 56 7.76 5.22 12.50
C LYS A 56 7.83 6.35 11.48
N GLU A 57 8.85 6.36 10.63
CA GLU A 57 9.05 7.31 9.54
C GLU A 57 7.98 7.18 8.45
N PHE A 58 7.35 6.01 8.32
CA PHE A 58 6.22 5.78 7.41
C PHE A 58 4.86 6.03 8.06
N LYS A 59 4.84 6.40 9.35
CA LYS A 59 3.61 6.74 10.05
C LYS A 59 3.07 8.05 9.52
N ILE A 60 1.81 8.03 9.09
CA ILE A 60 1.09 9.22 8.66
C ILE A 60 0.02 9.56 9.68
N TYR A 61 -0.25 10.85 9.88
CA TYR A 61 -1.15 11.31 10.92
C TYR A 61 -2.42 11.90 10.30
N ASP A 62 -3.54 11.63 10.95
CA ASP A 62 -4.80 12.21 10.57
C ASP A 62 -4.82 13.73 10.83
N ASN A 63 -5.06 14.50 9.77
CA ASN A 63 -5.08 15.95 9.81
C ASN A 63 -6.51 16.54 9.85
N ARG A 64 -7.55 15.70 9.97
CA ARG A 64 -8.95 16.13 10.07
C ARG A 64 -9.22 16.70 11.47
N VAL A 65 -9.07 18.02 11.61
CA VAL A 65 -9.16 18.74 12.90
C VAL A 65 -10.46 18.50 13.69
N ASN A 66 -11.56 18.21 12.98
CA ASN A 66 -12.87 18.02 13.61
C ASN A 66 -13.20 16.54 13.91
N GLU A 67 -12.34 15.60 13.54
CA GLU A 67 -12.56 14.18 13.81
C GLU A 67 -11.97 13.77 15.15
N VAL A 68 -12.59 12.80 15.82
CA VAL A 68 -12.05 12.19 17.05
C VAL A 68 -10.68 11.53 16.82
N THR A 69 -10.36 11.27 15.54
CA THR A 69 -9.11 10.68 15.10
C THR A 69 -8.01 11.69 14.79
N TYR A 70 -8.24 12.99 14.98
CA TYR A 70 -7.22 14.02 14.77
C TYR A 70 -5.91 13.68 15.48
N ALA A 71 -4.80 13.78 14.75
CA ALA A 71 -3.45 13.43 15.20
C ALA A 71 -3.25 11.95 15.58
N MET A 72 -4.22 11.06 15.34
CA MET A 72 -3.98 9.62 15.39
C MET A 72 -3.06 9.24 14.24
N GLY A 73 -2.04 8.45 14.55
CA GLY A 73 -1.11 7.98 13.55
C GLY A 73 -1.49 6.60 13.02
N PHE A 74 -1.48 6.48 11.70
CA PHE A 74 -1.70 5.29 10.93
C PHE A 74 -0.35 4.78 10.38
N GLU A 75 -0.07 3.51 10.61
CA GLU A 75 1.11 2.82 10.09
C GLU A 75 0.60 1.82 9.04
N PRO A 76 0.76 2.12 7.73
CA PRO A 76 0.32 1.22 6.66
C PRO A 76 1.19 -0.03 6.64
N ASP A 77 0.61 -1.20 6.38
CA ASP A 77 1.38 -2.45 6.21
C ASP A 77 2.27 -2.40 4.94
N PHE A 78 1.75 -1.84 3.85
CA PHE A 78 2.44 -1.75 2.57
C PHE A 78 2.30 -0.38 1.92
N ILE A 79 3.37 0.06 1.27
CA ILE A 79 3.41 1.33 0.53
C ILE A 79 3.96 1.06 -0.86
N PHE A 80 3.12 1.29 -1.87
CA PHE A 80 3.52 1.26 -3.27
C PHE A 80 4.05 2.63 -3.69
N PHE A 81 5.18 2.63 -4.37
CA PHE A 81 5.69 3.79 -5.08
C PHE A 81 5.74 3.48 -6.57
N GLY A 82 5.31 4.43 -7.39
CA GLY A 82 5.33 4.23 -8.84
C GLY A 82 5.44 5.53 -9.63
N LYS A 83 5.87 5.37 -10.87
CA LYS A 83 5.89 6.39 -11.92
C LYS A 83 5.09 5.89 -13.11
N ARG A 84 4.03 6.60 -13.52
CA ARG A 84 3.22 6.18 -14.69
C ARG A 84 4.05 6.25 -15.96
N LEU A 85 3.77 5.36 -16.91
CA LEU A 85 4.41 5.37 -18.24
C LEU A 85 4.15 6.67 -19.02
N SER A 86 3.02 7.33 -18.78
CA SER A 86 2.67 8.60 -19.41
C SER A 86 3.52 9.79 -18.92
N GLU A 87 4.28 9.62 -17.84
CA GLU A 87 5.06 10.70 -17.24
C GLU A 87 6.44 10.84 -17.88
N ARG A 88 6.74 12.07 -18.30
CA ARG A 88 7.99 12.40 -19.01
C ARG A 88 9.18 12.63 -18.08
N ASN A 89 8.98 12.67 -16.76
CA ASN A 89 10.06 12.94 -15.81
C ASN A 89 10.62 11.64 -15.25
N ASP A 90 11.79 11.24 -15.72
CA ASP A 90 12.36 9.91 -15.46
C ASP A 90 12.84 9.64 -14.04
N LYS A 91 12.83 10.64 -13.15
CA LYS A 91 13.42 10.52 -11.81
C LYS A 91 12.45 10.65 -10.65
N PHE A 92 11.16 10.88 -10.92
CA PHE A 92 10.17 11.13 -9.87
C PHE A 92 9.09 10.06 -9.84
N LEU A 93 8.93 9.46 -8.66
CA LEU A 93 7.83 8.55 -8.35
C LEU A 93 6.64 9.43 -7.95
N SER A 94 5.75 9.65 -8.89
CA SER A 94 4.63 10.56 -8.73
C SER A 94 3.47 9.99 -7.94
N ILE A 95 3.48 8.69 -7.64
CA ILE A 95 2.39 8.00 -6.97
C ILE A 95 2.92 7.30 -5.73
N GLN A 96 2.22 7.53 -4.62
CA GLN A 96 2.36 6.79 -3.38
C GLN A 96 1.00 6.21 -3.01
N CYS A 97 0.88 4.89 -2.93
CA CYS A 97 -0.37 4.22 -2.59
C CYS A 97 -0.23 3.44 -1.26
N PHE A 98 -1.10 3.75 -0.30
CA PHE A 98 -1.15 3.10 1.00
C PHE A 98 -2.07 1.89 0.98
N MET A 99 -1.61 0.77 1.54
CA MET A 99 -2.32 -0.51 1.54
C MET A 99 -2.18 -1.18 2.90
N GLU A 100 -3.24 -1.86 3.31
CA GLU A 100 -3.31 -2.54 4.61
C GLU A 100 -3.91 -3.94 4.42
N THR A 101 -3.33 -4.91 5.11
CA THR A 101 -3.88 -6.26 5.26
C THR A 101 -4.53 -6.41 6.63
N LYS A 102 -5.73 -6.97 6.67
CA LYS A 102 -6.47 -7.19 7.93
C LYS A 102 -7.16 -8.53 7.92
N GLY A 103 -7.21 -9.20 9.07
CA GLY A 103 -8.03 -10.41 9.19
C GLY A 103 -9.53 -10.10 9.06
N GLU A 104 -10.32 -11.11 8.70
CA GLU A 104 -11.78 -11.03 8.45
C GLU A 104 -12.58 -10.40 9.62
N HIS A 105 -12.05 -10.40 10.83
CA HIS A 105 -12.65 -9.72 11.98
C HIS A 105 -12.04 -8.33 12.17
N LEU A 106 -12.73 -7.32 11.64
CA LEU A 106 -12.38 -5.92 11.87
C LEU A 106 -12.56 -5.58 13.34
N ALA A 107 -11.48 -5.19 14.02
CA ALA A 107 -11.60 -4.66 15.37
C ALA A 107 -12.23 -3.25 15.29
N PRO A 108 -13.13 -2.86 16.21
CA PRO A 108 -13.72 -1.52 16.22
C PRO A 108 -12.68 -0.38 16.24
N LYS A 109 -11.46 -0.66 16.73
CA LYS A 109 -10.33 0.27 16.73
C LYS A 109 -9.73 0.54 15.34
N ASP A 110 -10.07 -0.25 14.33
CA ASP A 110 -9.51 -0.17 12.98
C ASP A 110 -10.50 0.43 11.97
N SER A 111 -11.76 0.69 12.33
CA SER A 111 -12.76 1.25 11.40
C SER A 111 -12.38 2.63 10.87
N TRP A 112 -11.84 3.50 11.74
CA TRP A 112 -11.43 4.86 11.35
C TRP A 112 -10.33 4.89 10.28
N LYS A 113 -9.55 3.81 10.16
CA LYS A 113 -8.47 3.70 9.17
C LYS A 113 -9.04 3.59 7.76
N GLU A 114 -10.20 2.96 7.57
CA GLU A 114 -10.84 2.91 6.25
C GLU A 114 -11.27 4.32 5.80
N ASP A 115 -11.89 5.08 6.71
CA ASP A 115 -12.23 6.48 6.44
C ASP A 115 -11.00 7.33 6.16
N PHE A 116 -9.91 7.06 6.88
CA PHE A 116 -8.65 7.75 6.69
C PHE A 116 -8.00 7.41 5.34
N LEU A 117 -7.99 6.14 4.93
CA LEU A 117 -7.53 5.72 3.60
C LEU A 117 -8.39 6.38 2.52
N ALA A 118 -9.72 6.28 2.60
CA ALA A 118 -10.63 6.93 1.65
C ALA A 118 -10.36 8.43 1.49
N MET A 119 -9.97 9.10 2.58
CA MET A 119 -9.60 10.52 2.58
C MET A 119 -8.27 10.82 1.85
N LEU A 120 -7.30 9.90 1.88
CA LEU A 120 -6.02 10.02 1.17
C LEU A 120 -6.17 9.81 -0.34
N LYS A 121 -7.13 8.99 -0.75
CA LYS A 121 -7.35 8.60 -2.15
C LYS A 121 -7.47 9.80 -3.08
N GLY A 122 -6.57 9.88 -4.06
CA GLY A 122 -6.56 10.93 -5.09
C GLY A 122 -6.05 12.30 -4.63
N LYS A 123 -5.52 12.42 -3.40
CA LYS A 123 -4.93 13.70 -2.97
C LYS A 123 -3.69 14.03 -3.78
N LYS A 124 -3.51 15.31 -4.09
CA LYS A 124 -2.33 15.82 -4.78
C LYS A 124 -1.56 16.74 -3.84
N ILE A 125 -0.29 16.45 -3.67
CA ILE A 125 0.64 17.22 -2.84
C ILE A 125 1.68 17.85 -3.76
N ASN A 126 1.84 19.17 -3.66
CA ASN A 126 2.93 19.87 -4.31
C ASN A 126 4.21 19.65 -3.48
N THR A 127 5.24 19.12 -4.11
CA THR A 127 6.55 18.98 -3.50
C THR A 127 7.35 20.27 -3.67
N ASP A 128 8.40 20.43 -2.86
CA ASP A 128 9.34 21.55 -2.98
C ASP A 128 10.11 21.57 -4.32
N THR A 129 10.03 20.46 -5.08
CA THR A 129 10.61 20.31 -6.42
C THR A 129 9.64 20.71 -7.55
N ASN A 130 8.50 21.35 -7.23
CA ASN A 130 7.41 21.65 -8.17
C ASN A 130 6.85 20.41 -8.90
N GLN A 131 6.97 19.24 -8.26
CA GLN A 131 6.37 18.01 -8.75
C GLN A 131 5.11 17.74 -7.96
N ILE A 132 4.16 17.02 -8.59
CA ILE A 132 2.90 16.67 -7.94
C ILE A 132 2.99 15.20 -7.53
N LEU A 133 3.02 14.96 -6.22
CA LEU A 133 2.85 13.63 -5.64
C LEU A 133 1.35 13.36 -5.50
N THR A 134 0.87 12.29 -6.12
CA THR A 134 -0.49 11.79 -5.97
C THR A 134 -0.50 10.71 -4.91
N LEU A 135 -1.23 10.96 -3.83
CA LEU A 135 -1.55 9.93 -2.84
C LEU A 135 -2.75 9.14 -3.32
N GLU A 136 -2.62 7.82 -3.22
CA GLU A 136 -3.69 6.87 -3.43
C GLU A 136 -3.77 5.96 -2.20
N SER A 137 -4.86 5.20 -2.13
CA SER A 137 -5.06 4.22 -1.09
C SER A 137 -6.00 3.15 -1.60
N LEU A 138 -5.82 1.93 -1.13
CA LEU A 138 -6.75 0.84 -1.38
C LEU A 138 -7.53 0.52 -0.10
N PRO A 139 -8.73 -0.05 -0.21
CA PRO A 139 -9.42 -0.63 0.94
C PRO A 139 -8.58 -1.78 1.54
N PHE A 140 -9.05 -2.36 2.63
CA PHE A 140 -8.35 -3.47 3.25
C PHE A 140 -8.35 -4.73 2.39
N PHE A 141 -7.21 -5.42 2.40
CA PHE A 141 -7.13 -6.80 1.96
C PHE A 141 -7.49 -7.71 3.15
N ILE A 142 -8.70 -8.27 3.14
CA ILE A 142 -9.38 -8.81 4.33
C ILE A 142 -9.29 -10.34 4.49
N ASN A 143 -9.04 -11.07 3.40
CA ASN A 143 -9.14 -12.52 3.44
C ASN A 143 -8.11 -13.23 2.58
N LYS A 144 -7.83 -14.47 2.95
CA LYS A 144 -7.09 -15.43 2.13
C LYS A 144 -7.81 -15.86 0.88
N ASP A 145 -9.12 -15.96 0.98
CA ASP A 145 -9.97 -16.25 -0.15
C ASP A 145 -10.11 -14.97 -0.97
N ILE A 146 -9.40 -14.90 -2.09
CA ILE A 146 -9.39 -13.76 -3.01
C ILE A 146 -10.81 -13.37 -3.43
N SER A 147 -11.75 -14.32 -3.52
CA SER A 147 -13.15 -14.02 -3.87
C SER A 147 -13.86 -13.11 -2.86
N LYS A 148 -13.39 -13.06 -1.61
CA LYS A 148 -13.90 -12.16 -0.57
C LYS A 148 -13.28 -10.76 -0.63
N ASN A 149 -12.24 -10.56 -1.44
CA ASN A 149 -11.57 -9.27 -1.60
C ASN A 149 -12.06 -8.48 -2.82
N GLN A 150 -13.29 -8.71 -3.29
CA GLN A 150 -13.79 -8.11 -4.53
C GLN A 150 -13.67 -6.57 -4.54
N THR A 151 -14.05 -5.90 -3.44
CA THR A 151 -13.91 -4.44 -3.31
C THR A 151 -12.45 -3.98 -3.44
N PHE A 152 -11.50 -4.74 -2.89
CA PHE A 152 -10.08 -4.47 -3.06
C PHE A 152 -9.64 -4.62 -4.51
N ILE A 153 -10.07 -5.71 -5.17
CA ILE A 153 -9.71 -6.00 -6.56
C ILE A 153 -10.26 -4.90 -7.49
N ASP A 154 -11.53 -4.52 -7.33
CA ASP A 154 -12.15 -3.48 -8.15
C ASP A 154 -11.42 -2.14 -8.01
N GLU A 155 -11.03 -1.80 -6.79
CA GLU A 155 -10.30 -0.56 -6.50
C GLU A 155 -8.84 -0.61 -6.96
N PHE A 156 -8.20 -1.76 -6.87
CA PHE A 156 -6.87 -2.00 -7.43
C PHE A 156 -6.89 -1.85 -8.96
N ASP A 157 -7.90 -2.40 -9.61
CA ASP A 157 -8.08 -2.30 -11.07
C ASP A 157 -8.37 -0.86 -11.48
N GLY A 158 -9.21 -0.16 -10.72
CA GLY A 158 -9.43 1.28 -10.89
C GLY A 158 -8.15 2.09 -10.72
N PHE A 159 -7.31 1.74 -9.75
CA PHE A 159 -6.01 2.37 -9.53
C PHE A 159 -5.06 2.19 -10.72
N LEU A 160 -5.01 1.01 -11.31
CA LEU A 160 -4.18 0.75 -12.50
C LEU A 160 -4.67 1.53 -13.73
N ASN A 161 -5.98 1.59 -13.95
CA ASN A 161 -6.60 2.15 -15.16
C ASN A 161 -6.76 3.68 -15.18
N LYS A 162 -6.35 4.39 -14.14
CA LYS A 162 -6.35 5.87 -14.08
C LYS A 162 -5.29 6.50 -14.99
#